data_AF-A0A0F2L2V2-F1
#
_entry.id   AF-A0A0F2L2V2-F1
#
_cell.length_a   1.000
_cell.length_b   1.000
_cell.length_c   1.000
_cell.angle_alpha   90.00
_cell.angle_beta   90.00
_cell.angle_gamma   90.00
#
_symmetry.space_group_name_H-M   'P 1'
#
loop_
_entity.id
_entity.type
_entity.pdbx_description
1 polymer ?
#
loop_
_entity_poly.entity_id
_entity_poly.type
_entity_poly.pdbx_seq_one_letter_code
_entity_poly.pdbx_strand_id
1 'polypeptide(L)'
;MTVFRILRIDLSREHFSEEIIKEDVLKRYLGGRGLAAYLALKEIPRGIDPLDPSNKLYIFSGPLSGIATISSSRVNVTTRSPLTGVYTHSNAGGNFSYWLRKSGYDGLIIEGRAEEPVYLVVKDGEPKLKPAKHIWGKWTGAATKIILEENGFPPDETKAGVAVIGPAGENLVKIAGIRMSDYERFAGRGGVGAVMGSKLLKGILVWGTRDLYREVVDRAKFMKVNNDIVKRIAVHDTTKTLHKYGTNVLMNIIQAVGGLPHYNFGGTGKLKDVTPVSEEYIKDHYPTETHGCFNCPIGCTQMPTIKSGPFKISTTEKYVKQEYENTWALGPNVGLTDPEADIKLQKLANELGMDTISLGNTLAMAIELAKNGKLNLDIDWGDAGALEYLAYKIAYRDGVGDDLAEGDYRLAVKYGMPQLFSGSRGQGLAAYDPRVFKGFALAYYTANRGGDHLEAYTPTWEVFGVPEKVDPLCETPECIE
;
A
#
# COMPACT_ATOMS: atom_id res chain seq x y z
N MET A 1 -21.01 -25.36 3.35
CA MET A 1 -20.75 -24.56 2.13
C MET A 1 -20.14 -23.24 2.55
N THR A 2 -19.03 -22.83 1.95
CA THR A 2 -18.48 -21.49 2.17
C THR A 2 -19.35 -20.49 1.42
N VAL A 3 -19.97 -19.56 2.14
CA VAL A 3 -20.81 -18.50 1.57
C VAL A 3 -19.98 -17.22 1.58
N PHE A 4 -19.65 -16.69 0.39
CA PHE A 4 -18.96 -15.41 0.27
C PHE A 4 -20.01 -14.31 0.08
N ARG A 5 -20.19 -13.47 1.11
CA ARG A 5 -21.20 -12.41 1.14
C ARG A 5 -20.59 -11.06 0.77
N ILE A 6 -21.19 -10.37 -0.18
CA ILE A 6 -20.78 -9.03 -0.59
C ILE A 6 -21.86 -8.04 -0.17
N LEU A 7 -21.44 -6.95 0.46
CA LEU A 7 -22.28 -5.77 0.62
C LEU A 7 -22.01 -4.83 -0.55
N ARG A 8 -23.04 -4.54 -1.35
CA ARG A 8 -23.01 -3.50 -2.38
C ARG A 8 -23.58 -2.21 -1.80
N ILE A 9 -22.88 -1.11 -2.00
CA ILE A 9 -23.22 0.22 -1.49
C ILE A 9 -23.28 1.17 -2.66
N ASP A 10 -24.48 1.62 -3.01
CA ASP A 10 -24.69 2.70 -3.97
C ASP A 10 -24.78 4.02 -3.21
N LEU A 11 -23.72 4.82 -3.30
CA LEU A 11 -23.62 6.09 -2.59
C LEU A 11 -24.52 7.18 -3.17
N SER A 12 -24.92 7.08 -4.44
CA SER A 12 -25.80 8.06 -5.08
C SER A 12 -27.25 7.87 -4.70
N ARG A 13 -27.65 6.64 -4.36
CA ARG A 13 -29.01 6.30 -3.93
C ARG A 13 -29.13 6.01 -2.44
N GLU A 14 -28.02 6.10 -1.70
CA GLU A 14 -27.88 5.65 -0.31
C GLU A 14 -28.48 4.24 -0.09
N HIS A 15 -28.23 3.34 -1.04
CA HIS A 15 -28.84 2.02 -1.08
C HIS A 15 -27.83 0.91 -0.78
N PHE A 16 -28.26 -0.06 0.03
CA PHE A 16 -27.48 -1.23 0.42
C PHE A 16 -28.16 -2.50 -0.06
N SER A 17 -27.39 -3.41 -0.64
CA SER A 17 -27.87 -4.74 -1.01
C SER A 17 -26.83 -5.81 -0.73
N GLU A 18 -27.29 -7.01 -0.34
CA GLU A 18 -26.44 -8.18 -0.17
C GLU A 18 -26.41 -9.00 -1.46
N GLU A 19 -25.21 -9.43 -1.87
CA GLU A 19 -25.00 -10.39 -2.94
C GLU A 19 -24.26 -11.61 -2.39
N ILE A 20 -24.82 -12.80 -2.62
CA ILE A 20 -24.16 -14.08 -2.31
C ILE A 20 -23.53 -14.62 -3.59
N ILE A 21 -22.22 -14.82 -3.57
CA ILE A 21 -21.49 -15.36 -4.72
C ILE A 21 -21.78 -16.85 -4.88
N LYS A 22 -22.09 -17.25 -6.12
CA LYS A 22 -22.31 -18.65 -6.49
C LYS A 22 -21.05 -19.49 -6.25
N GLU A 23 -21.24 -20.72 -5.81
CA GLU A 23 -20.14 -21.61 -5.41
C GLU A 23 -19.16 -21.92 -6.54
N ASP A 24 -19.64 -22.06 -7.77
CA ASP A 24 -18.81 -22.32 -8.96
C ASP A 24 -17.89 -21.13 -9.27
N VAL A 25 -18.39 -19.91 -9.15
CA VAL A 25 -17.60 -18.68 -9.26
C VAL A 25 -16.56 -18.62 -8.14
N LEU A 26 -16.97 -18.88 -6.89
CA LEU A 26 -16.04 -18.86 -5.76
C LEU A 26 -14.95 -19.92 -5.88
N LYS A 27 -15.26 -21.14 -6.35
CA LYS A 27 -14.27 -22.20 -6.61
C LYS A 27 -13.27 -21.80 -7.70
N ARG A 28 -13.71 -21.06 -8.71
CA ARG A 28 -12.86 -20.62 -9.82
C ARG A 28 -11.95 -19.45 -9.46
N TYR A 29 -12.42 -18.52 -8.61
CA TYR A 29 -11.73 -17.26 -8.34
C TYR A 29 -11.28 -17.06 -6.89
N LEU A 30 -11.60 -18.00 -5.99
CA LEU A 30 -11.25 -18.12 -4.57
C LEU A 30 -11.75 -17.00 -3.62
N GLY A 31 -11.77 -15.75 -4.07
CA GLY A 31 -12.00 -14.55 -3.25
C GLY A 31 -10.91 -13.50 -3.51
N GLY A 32 -10.82 -12.49 -2.65
CA GLY A 32 -9.77 -11.45 -2.72
C GLY A 32 -9.57 -10.87 -4.12
N ARG A 33 -8.29 -10.84 -4.57
CA ARG A 33 -7.89 -10.32 -5.89
C ARG A 33 -8.60 -11.04 -7.05
N GLY A 34 -8.69 -12.37 -7.01
CA GLY A 34 -9.22 -13.15 -8.14
C GLY A 34 -10.70 -12.85 -8.39
N LEU A 35 -11.50 -12.88 -7.32
CA LEU A 35 -12.93 -12.56 -7.41
C LEU A 35 -13.18 -11.08 -7.73
N ALA A 36 -12.40 -10.18 -7.13
CA ALA A 36 -12.49 -8.75 -7.42
C ALA A 36 -12.18 -8.46 -8.90
N ALA A 37 -11.16 -9.11 -9.48
CA ALA A 37 -10.83 -8.98 -10.90
C ALA A 37 -11.96 -9.50 -11.81
N TYR A 38 -12.54 -10.66 -11.49
CA TYR A 38 -13.68 -11.21 -12.24
C TYR A 38 -14.86 -10.24 -12.29
N LEU A 39 -15.25 -9.68 -11.15
CA LEU A 39 -16.35 -8.73 -11.07
C LEU A 39 -16.00 -7.39 -11.74
N ALA A 40 -14.81 -6.84 -11.48
CA ALA A 40 -14.36 -5.59 -12.08
C ALA A 40 -14.35 -5.64 -13.61
N LEU A 41 -13.87 -6.73 -14.21
CA LEU A 41 -13.87 -6.92 -15.66
C LEU A 41 -15.27 -7.02 -16.27
N LYS A 42 -16.24 -7.53 -15.49
CA LYS A 42 -17.62 -7.70 -15.93
C LYS A 42 -18.45 -6.42 -15.77
N GLU A 43 -18.16 -5.65 -14.72
CA GLU A 43 -19.06 -4.62 -14.23
C GLU A 43 -18.55 -3.18 -14.39
N ILE A 44 -17.23 -2.95 -14.49
CA ILE A 44 -16.70 -1.61 -14.76
C ILE A 44 -16.86 -1.35 -16.27
N PRO A 45 -17.59 -0.30 -16.68
CA PRO A 45 -17.72 0.01 -18.09
C PRO A 45 -16.36 0.35 -18.72
N ARG A 46 -16.16 -0.10 -19.98
CA ARG A 46 -14.91 0.13 -20.70
C ARG A 46 -14.78 1.61 -21.09
N GLY A 47 -13.57 2.14 -21.02
CA GLY A 47 -13.25 3.47 -21.53
C GLY A 47 -13.67 4.64 -20.64
N ILE A 48 -14.29 4.39 -19.49
CA ILE A 48 -14.66 5.45 -18.55
C ILE A 48 -13.43 6.18 -17.99
N ASP A 49 -13.63 7.43 -17.60
CA ASP A 49 -12.74 8.11 -16.68
C ASP A 49 -12.67 7.31 -15.36
N PRO A 50 -11.48 6.95 -14.87
CA PRO A 50 -11.33 6.29 -13.57
C PRO A 50 -11.95 7.03 -12.37
N LEU A 51 -12.21 8.34 -12.46
CA LEU A 51 -12.85 9.11 -11.38
C LEU A 51 -14.37 9.28 -11.56
N ASP A 52 -14.94 8.67 -12.61
CA ASP A 52 -16.37 8.68 -12.89
C ASP A 52 -17.16 7.86 -11.82
N PRO A 53 -18.38 8.29 -11.42
CA PRO A 53 -19.22 7.55 -10.47
C PRO A 53 -19.50 6.09 -10.87
N SER A 54 -19.46 5.76 -12.17
CA SER A 54 -19.65 4.38 -12.68
C SER A 54 -18.44 3.47 -12.45
N ASN A 55 -17.25 4.01 -12.16
CA ASN A 55 -16.14 3.21 -11.66
C ASN A 55 -16.51 2.64 -10.28
N LYS A 56 -15.94 1.50 -9.90
CA LYS A 56 -16.27 0.81 -8.65
C LYS A 56 -15.02 0.53 -7.83
N LEU A 57 -15.18 0.53 -6.51
CA LEU A 57 -14.12 0.14 -5.56
C LEU A 57 -14.51 -1.20 -4.93
N TYR A 58 -13.71 -2.22 -5.18
CA TYR A 58 -13.90 -3.57 -4.64
C TYR A 58 -12.93 -3.78 -3.48
N ILE A 59 -13.42 -3.98 -2.25
CA ILE A 59 -12.60 -4.18 -1.05
C ILE A 59 -12.85 -5.57 -0.49
N PHE A 60 -12.07 -6.55 -0.93
CA PHE A 60 -12.37 -7.97 -0.75
C PHE A 60 -11.35 -8.66 0.14
N SER A 61 -11.86 -9.47 1.08
CA SER A 61 -11.06 -10.39 1.89
C SER A 61 -10.79 -11.69 1.15
N GLY A 62 -9.80 -12.45 1.61
CA GLY A 62 -9.56 -13.83 1.17
C GLY A 62 -10.35 -14.84 2.01
N PRO A 63 -10.57 -16.06 1.51
CA PRO A 63 -11.32 -17.10 2.24
C PRO A 63 -10.65 -17.52 3.55
N LEU A 64 -9.33 -17.38 3.65
CA LEU A 64 -8.56 -17.66 4.87
C LEU A 64 -8.48 -16.46 5.81
N SER A 65 -9.00 -15.29 5.41
CA SER A 65 -8.79 -14.05 6.15
C SER A 65 -9.38 -14.15 7.56
N GLY A 66 -8.59 -13.98 8.61
CA GLY A 66 -9.08 -14.05 9.99
C GLY A 66 -9.35 -15.45 10.54
N ILE A 67 -9.06 -16.52 9.78
CA ILE A 67 -9.21 -17.92 10.22
C ILE A 67 -7.84 -18.60 10.40
N ALA A 68 -6.97 -18.51 9.38
CA ALA A 68 -5.61 -19.02 9.50
C ALA A 68 -4.76 -18.10 10.38
N THR A 69 -3.60 -18.57 10.87
CA THR A 69 -2.72 -17.75 11.73
C THR A 69 -1.61 -17.04 10.96
N ILE A 70 -1.21 -17.50 9.77
CA ILE A 70 -0.07 -16.90 9.06
C ILE A 70 -0.51 -15.99 7.94
N SER A 71 -0.12 -14.71 8.05
CA SER A 71 -0.26 -13.69 7.00
C SER A 71 -1.67 -13.64 6.40
N SER A 72 -2.67 -13.92 7.23
CA SER A 72 -4.04 -14.24 6.87
C SER A 72 -4.98 -13.09 7.22
N SER A 73 -4.51 -11.85 7.26
CA SER A 73 -5.37 -10.69 7.50
C SER A 73 -5.31 -9.68 6.36
N ARG A 74 -5.02 -10.18 5.15
CA ARG A 74 -4.88 -9.35 3.94
C ARG A 74 -6.24 -8.97 3.35
N VAL A 75 -6.36 -7.72 2.90
CA VAL A 75 -7.48 -7.19 2.10
C VAL A 75 -6.96 -6.71 0.75
N ASN A 76 -7.74 -6.91 -0.30
CA ASN A 76 -7.42 -6.41 -1.63
C ASN A 76 -8.41 -5.30 -2.02
N VAL A 77 -7.88 -4.18 -2.50
CA VAL A 77 -8.63 -3.07 -3.07
C VAL A 77 -8.41 -3.07 -4.57
N THR A 78 -9.48 -3.23 -5.35
CA THR A 78 -9.43 -3.32 -6.81
C THR A 78 -10.33 -2.25 -7.44
N THR A 79 -9.88 -1.64 -8.53
CA THR A 79 -10.62 -0.63 -9.31
C THR A 79 -9.96 -0.38 -10.67
N ARG A 80 -10.54 0.50 -11.49
CA ARG A 80 -9.84 1.13 -12.61
C ARG A 80 -9.00 2.30 -12.08
N SER A 81 -7.71 2.27 -12.35
CA SER A 81 -6.73 3.21 -11.79
C SER A 81 -6.78 4.59 -12.45
N PRO A 82 -6.83 5.70 -11.68
CA PRO A 82 -6.63 7.05 -12.22
C PRO A 82 -5.18 7.34 -12.62
N LEU A 83 -4.21 6.59 -12.08
CA LEU A 83 -2.79 6.71 -12.42
C LEU A 83 -2.50 6.03 -13.77
N THR A 84 -2.89 4.78 -13.94
CA THR A 84 -2.50 4.00 -15.12
C THR A 84 -3.58 3.92 -16.19
N GLY A 85 -4.84 4.27 -15.87
CA GLY A 85 -5.97 4.14 -16.77
C GLY A 85 -6.40 2.69 -17.04
N VAL A 86 -5.83 1.71 -16.33
CA VAL A 86 -6.13 0.28 -16.49
C VAL A 86 -6.57 -0.33 -15.16
N TYR A 87 -6.83 -1.64 -15.15
CA TYR A 87 -7.08 -2.40 -13.95
C TYR A 87 -5.93 -2.24 -12.95
N THR A 88 -6.25 -2.02 -11.67
CA THR A 88 -5.29 -2.10 -10.58
C THR A 88 -5.85 -2.89 -9.42
N HIS A 89 -4.94 -3.44 -8.63
CA HIS A 89 -5.23 -3.95 -7.30
C HIS A 89 -4.14 -3.47 -6.34
N SER A 90 -4.52 -3.29 -5.08
CA SER A 90 -3.64 -2.85 -4.02
C SER A 90 -3.95 -3.66 -2.76
N ASN A 91 -2.93 -4.13 -2.06
CA ASN A 91 -3.09 -5.10 -0.99
C ASN A 91 -2.58 -4.53 0.33
N ALA A 92 -3.41 -4.62 1.37
CA ALA A 92 -3.07 -4.15 2.70
C ALA A 92 -3.15 -5.28 3.73
N GLY A 93 -2.36 -5.16 4.81
CA GLY A 93 -2.42 -6.01 5.99
C GLY A 93 -3.24 -5.39 7.12
N GLY A 94 -2.81 -5.61 8.36
CA GLY A 94 -3.47 -5.09 9.57
C GLY A 94 -4.61 -5.99 10.02
N ASN A 95 -5.72 -5.37 10.42
CA ASN A 95 -6.89 -6.08 10.95
C ASN A 95 -8.19 -5.85 10.15
N PHE A 96 -8.17 -5.00 9.12
CA PHE A 96 -9.39 -4.61 8.40
C PHE A 96 -10.12 -5.82 7.80
N SER A 97 -9.42 -6.74 7.14
CA SER A 97 -10.07 -7.93 6.55
C SER A 97 -10.69 -8.85 7.59
N TYR A 98 -10.07 -8.97 8.77
CA TYR A 98 -10.61 -9.75 9.88
C TYR A 98 -11.93 -9.12 10.35
N TRP A 99 -11.91 -7.81 10.63
CA TRP A 99 -13.10 -7.11 11.10
C TRP A 99 -14.21 -7.00 10.04
N LEU A 100 -13.85 -6.89 8.77
CA LEU A 100 -14.80 -6.97 7.64
C LEU A 100 -15.53 -8.31 7.69
N ARG A 101 -14.82 -9.43 7.73
CA ARG A 101 -15.45 -10.76 7.83
C ARG A 101 -16.27 -10.92 9.11
N LYS A 102 -15.73 -10.47 10.25
CA LYS A 102 -16.45 -10.46 11.54
C LYS A 102 -17.75 -9.64 11.49
N SER A 103 -17.79 -8.59 10.67
CA SER A 103 -18.99 -7.75 10.47
C SER A 103 -20.11 -8.45 9.71
N GLY A 104 -19.88 -9.63 9.13
CA GLY A 104 -20.90 -10.37 8.39
C GLY A 104 -20.64 -10.45 6.89
N TYR A 105 -19.75 -9.64 6.34
CA TYR A 105 -19.46 -9.58 4.90
C TYR A 105 -18.02 -9.95 4.58
N ASP A 106 -17.79 -10.60 3.45
CA ASP A 106 -16.47 -11.00 2.97
C ASP A 106 -15.89 -10.00 1.95
N GLY A 107 -16.74 -9.14 1.38
CA GLY A 107 -16.33 -8.06 0.49
C GLY A 107 -17.29 -6.87 0.47
N LEU A 108 -16.78 -5.70 0.10
CA LEU A 108 -17.56 -4.49 -0.15
C LEU A 108 -17.41 -4.06 -1.62
N ILE A 109 -18.50 -3.63 -2.24
CA ILE A 109 -18.47 -2.96 -3.55
C ILE A 109 -19.07 -1.57 -3.39
N ILE A 110 -18.25 -0.54 -3.62
CA ILE A 110 -18.67 0.86 -3.55
C ILE A 110 -18.96 1.37 -4.96
N GLU A 111 -20.19 1.86 -5.15
CA GLU A 111 -20.75 2.33 -6.42
C GLU A 111 -21.27 3.77 -6.28
N GLY A 112 -21.39 4.48 -7.40
CA GLY A 112 -21.91 5.84 -7.41
C GLY A 112 -20.97 6.83 -6.70
N ARG A 113 -21.55 7.95 -6.28
CA ARG A 113 -20.92 9.07 -5.59
C ARG A 113 -21.96 9.71 -4.65
N ALA A 114 -21.59 9.97 -3.41
CA ALA A 114 -22.46 10.68 -2.45
C ALA A 114 -22.60 12.16 -2.82
N GLU A 115 -23.63 12.84 -2.32
CA GLU A 115 -23.83 14.29 -2.55
C GLU A 115 -22.91 15.16 -1.68
N GLU A 116 -22.59 14.71 -0.47
CA GLU A 116 -21.63 15.33 0.46
C GLU A 116 -20.65 14.26 1.00
N PRO A 117 -19.52 14.65 1.60
CA PRO A 117 -18.63 13.72 2.28
C PRO A 117 -19.34 12.81 3.29
N VAL A 118 -19.16 11.50 3.16
CA VAL A 118 -19.70 10.46 4.07
C VAL A 118 -18.63 9.47 4.51
N TYR A 119 -18.91 8.73 5.58
CA TYR A 119 -18.18 7.52 5.93
C TYR A 119 -19.15 6.35 6.16
N LEU A 120 -18.73 5.14 5.79
CA LEU A 120 -19.51 3.92 5.93
C LEU A 120 -19.22 3.25 7.28
N VAL A 121 -20.26 2.78 7.96
CA VAL A 121 -20.15 1.95 9.15
C VAL A 121 -20.86 0.63 8.89
N VAL A 122 -20.19 -0.49 9.11
CA VAL A 122 -20.78 -1.84 9.05
C VAL A 122 -20.52 -2.54 10.37
N LYS A 123 -21.58 -2.71 11.17
CA LYS A 123 -21.51 -3.40 12.47
C LYS A 123 -22.49 -4.56 12.50
N ASP A 124 -22.00 -5.78 12.72
CA ASP A 124 -22.83 -6.99 12.81
C ASP A 124 -23.90 -7.11 11.70
N GLY A 125 -23.51 -6.81 10.46
CA GLY A 125 -24.37 -6.93 9.29
C GLY A 125 -25.23 -5.69 9.02
N GLU A 126 -25.17 -4.66 9.86
CA GLU A 126 -25.92 -3.41 9.67
C GLU A 126 -25.04 -2.32 9.04
N PRO A 127 -25.23 -2.00 7.74
CA PRO A 127 -24.56 -0.88 7.11
C PRO A 127 -25.30 0.44 7.36
N LYS A 128 -24.55 1.52 7.62
CA LYS A 128 -25.06 2.89 7.77
C LYS A 128 -24.06 3.87 7.15
N LEU A 129 -24.54 4.82 6.37
CA LEU A 129 -23.75 5.99 5.96
C LEU A 129 -23.91 7.08 7.02
N LYS A 130 -22.81 7.75 7.34
CA LYS A 130 -22.77 8.87 8.27
C LYS A 130 -22.11 10.09 7.60
N PRO A 131 -22.57 11.32 7.89
CA PRO A 131 -21.90 12.53 7.42
C PRO A 131 -20.44 12.58 7.85
N ALA A 132 -19.57 13.06 6.98
CA ALA A 132 -18.12 13.14 7.19
C ALA A 132 -17.53 14.55 6.92
N LYS A 133 -18.37 15.57 6.73
CA LYS A 133 -17.93 16.94 6.40
C LYS A 133 -16.97 17.52 7.45
N HIS A 134 -17.17 17.20 8.72
CA HIS A 134 -16.32 17.65 9.84
C HIS A 134 -14.96 16.95 9.92
N ILE A 135 -14.82 15.79 9.28
CA ILE A 135 -13.56 15.04 9.18
C ILE A 135 -12.91 15.11 7.78
N TRP A 136 -13.58 15.69 6.80
CA TRP A 136 -12.98 16.02 5.50
C TRP A 136 -11.86 17.05 5.69
N GLY A 137 -10.73 16.87 5.03
CA GLY A 137 -9.50 17.65 5.21
C GLY A 137 -8.61 17.19 6.37
N LYS A 138 -9.08 16.26 7.21
CA LYS A 138 -8.25 15.70 8.30
C LYS A 138 -7.29 14.66 7.76
N TRP A 139 -6.08 14.64 8.33
CA TRP A 139 -5.09 13.60 8.08
C TRP A 139 -5.61 12.23 8.51
N THR A 140 -5.03 11.17 7.94
CA THR A 140 -5.54 9.81 8.07
C THR A 140 -5.55 9.31 9.52
N GLY A 141 -4.56 9.64 10.33
CA GLY A 141 -4.50 9.28 11.75
C GLY A 141 -5.62 9.95 12.56
N ALA A 142 -5.79 11.27 12.40
CA ALA A 142 -6.85 12.04 13.04
C ALA A 142 -8.25 11.56 12.62
N ALA A 143 -8.46 11.31 11.32
CA ALA A 143 -9.73 10.80 10.81
C ALA A 143 -10.06 9.41 11.36
N THR A 144 -9.06 8.52 11.46
CA THR A 144 -9.22 7.18 12.02
C THR A 144 -9.64 7.25 13.49
N LYS A 145 -8.98 8.12 14.29
CA LYS A 145 -9.33 8.36 15.69
C LYS A 145 -10.78 8.80 15.85
N ILE A 146 -11.20 9.81 15.08
CA ILE A 146 -12.57 10.36 15.17
C ILE A 146 -13.59 9.29 14.77
N ILE A 147 -13.35 8.54 13.69
CA ILE A 147 -14.26 7.46 13.25
C ILE A 147 -14.39 6.37 14.33
N LEU A 148 -13.32 5.99 15.04
CA LEU A 148 -13.41 5.04 16.15
C LEU A 148 -14.27 5.58 17.30
N GLU A 149 -13.95 6.80 17.77
CA GLU A 149 -14.59 7.42 18.93
C GLU A 149 -16.09 7.67 18.69
N GLU A 150 -16.48 8.19 17.52
CA GLU A 150 -17.89 8.41 17.14
C GLU A 150 -18.72 7.12 17.00
N ASN A 151 -18.05 5.97 16.93
CA ASN A 151 -18.69 4.67 16.79
C ASN A 151 -18.57 3.80 18.04
N GLY A 152 -18.15 4.40 19.16
CA GLY A 152 -18.13 3.77 20.48
C GLY A 152 -16.90 2.90 20.74
N PHE A 153 -15.83 3.07 19.95
CA PHE A 153 -14.55 2.42 20.18
C PHE A 153 -13.57 3.38 20.85
N PRO A 154 -12.67 2.89 21.72
CA PRO A 154 -11.54 3.69 22.14
C PRO A 154 -10.66 4.03 20.92
N PRO A 155 -9.81 5.07 21.00
CA PRO A 155 -8.86 5.44 19.95
C PRO A 155 -7.70 4.42 19.86
N ASP A 156 -8.05 3.16 19.64
CA ASP A 156 -7.20 2.00 19.53
C ASP A 156 -7.62 1.23 18.26
N GLU A 157 -6.76 1.36 17.25
CA GLU A 157 -6.96 0.77 15.93
C GLU A 157 -7.04 -0.76 15.93
N THR A 158 -6.70 -1.44 17.04
CA THR A 158 -6.86 -2.89 17.16
C THR A 158 -8.31 -3.31 17.37
N LYS A 159 -9.19 -2.40 17.82
CA LYS A 159 -10.57 -2.71 18.27
C LYS A 159 -11.60 -2.81 17.14
N ALA A 160 -11.33 -2.21 15.99
CA ALA A 160 -12.17 -2.29 14.80
C ALA A 160 -11.32 -2.15 13.54
N GLY A 161 -11.86 -2.54 12.40
CA GLY A 161 -11.23 -2.31 11.10
C GLY A 161 -11.62 -0.93 10.60
N VAL A 162 -10.66 -0.07 10.30
CA VAL A 162 -10.89 1.26 9.73
C VAL A 162 -10.07 1.42 8.45
N ALA A 163 -10.71 1.90 7.39
CA ALA A 163 -10.07 2.33 6.15
C ALA A 163 -10.36 3.82 5.95
N VAL A 164 -9.36 4.65 5.66
CA VAL A 164 -9.54 6.10 5.44
C VAL A 164 -8.66 6.62 4.32
N ILE A 165 -9.13 7.68 3.66
CA ILE A 165 -8.31 8.53 2.81
C ILE A 165 -7.85 9.78 3.58
N GLY A 166 -6.68 10.29 3.20
CA GLY A 166 -6.19 11.60 3.65
C GLY A 166 -6.51 12.70 2.63
N PRO A 167 -6.00 13.91 2.83
CA PRO A 167 -6.14 15.03 1.89
C PRO A 167 -5.79 14.68 0.45
N ALA A 168 -4.78 13.83 0.21
CA ALA A 168 -4.41 13.42 -1.14
C ALA A 168 -5.55 12.68 -1.87
N GLY A 169 -6.27 11.80 -1.16
CA GLY A 169 -7.42 11.11 -1.74
C GLY A 169 -8.59 12.05 -1.99
N GLU A 170 -8.86 12.96 -1.04
CA GLU A 170 -9.92 13.97 -1.14
C GLU A 170 -9.70 14.92 -2.33
N ASN A 171 -8.45 15.30 -2.59
CA ASN A 171 -8.04 16.15 -3.71
C ASN A 171 -7.71 15.36 -4.98
N LEU A 172 -8.08 14.08 -5.06
CA LEU A 172 -7.96 13.26 -6.28
C LEU A 172 -6.51 13.16 -6.82
N VAL A 173 -5.52 13.18 -5.93
CA VAL A 173 -4.10 12.97 -6.30
C VAL A 173 -3.94 11.56 -6.88
N LYS A 174 -3.37 11.43 -8.09
CA LYS A 174 -3.34 10.13 -8.80
C LYS A 174 -2.55 9.06 -8.08
N ILE A 175 -1.66 9.45 -7.17
CA ILE A 175 -0.85 8.58 -6.32
C ILE A 175 -1.43 8.40 -4.90
N ALA A 176 -2.69 8.77 -4.66
CA ALA A 176 -3.34 8.61 -3.37
C ALA A 176 -3.65 7.13 -3.05
N GLY A 177 -3.37 6.74 -1.80
CA GLY A 177 -3.66 5.42 -1.25
C GLY A 177 -4.80 5.45 -0.22
N ILE A 178 -5.12 4.27 0.31
CA ILE A 178 -6.07 4.11 1.43
C ILE A 178 -5.30 3.55 2.63
N ARG A 179 -5.32 4.29 3.74
CA ARG A 179 -4.76 3.84 5.03
C ARG A 179 -5.76 2.90 5.69
N MET A 180 -5.26 1.78 6.18
CA MET A 180 -5.98 0.78 6.96
C MET A 180 -5.44 0.78 8.39
N SER A 181 -6.31 0.53 9.35
CA SER A 181 -6.00 0.40 10.77
C SER A 181 -5.00 -0.72 11.08
N ASP A 182 -4.43 -0.68 12.29
CA ASP A 182 -3.49 -1.66 12.86
C ASP A 182 -2.08 -1.50 12.30
N TYR A 183 -1.45 -0.37 12.71
CA TYR A 183 -0.07 0.04 12.42
C TYR A 183 0.16 0.57 10.99
N GLU A 184 -0.61 1.60 10.60
CA GLU A 184 -0.41 2.37 9.35
C GLU A 184 -0.26 1.47 8.10
N ARG A 185 -1.25 0.60 7.85
CA ARG A 185 -1.22 -0.31 6.71
C ARG A 185 -1.78 0.41 5.50
N PHE A 186 -1.29 0.10 4.30
CA PHE A 186 -1.72 0.81 3.10
C PHE A 186 -2.14 -0.12 1.98
N ALA A 187 -3.27 0.20 1.37
CA ALA A 187 -3.51 -0.09 -0.03
C ALA A 187 -3.02 1.13 -0.80
N GLY A 188 -1.70 1.18 -1.06
CA GLY A 188 -1.02 2.39 -1.56
C GLY A 188 -1.19 2.62 -3.05
N ARG A 189 -0.75 1.66 -3.87
CA ARG A 189 -0.46 1.91 -5.29
C ARG A 189 -1.68 1.97 -6.20
N GLY A 190 -1.50 2.63 -7.34
CA GLY A 190 -2.49 2.70 -8.42
C GLY A 190 -3.61 3.73 -8.22
N GLY A 191 -3.52 4.61 -7.22
CA GLY A 191 -4.47 5.71 -7.06
C GLY A 191 -5.83 5.30 -6.51
N VAL A 192 -5.90 4.20 -5.76
CA VAL A 192 -7.16 3.71 -5.16
C VAL A 192 -7.78 4.70 -4.17
N GLY A 193 -6.96 5.52 -3.51
CA GLY A 193 -7.41 6.59 -2.63
C GLY A 193 -8.14 7.72 -3.36
N ALA A 194 -7.69 8.07 -4.57
CA ALA A 194 -8.36 9.08 -5.40
C ALA A 194 -9.71 8.57 -5.93
N VAL A 195 -9.83 7.28 -6.24
CA VAL A 195 -11.13 6.69 -6.57
C VAL A 195 -12.08 6.77 -5.37
N MET A 196 -11.61 6.44 -4.17
CA MET A 196 -12.43 6.56 -2.95
C MET A 196 -12.85 8.02 -2.67
N GLY A 197 -11.93 8.98 -2.85
CA GLY A 197 -12.22 10.41 -2.71
C GLY A 197 -13.18 10.95 -3.78
N SER A 198 -13.07 10.48 -5.03
CA SER A 198 -14.01 10.85 -6.11
C SER A 198 -15.45 10.44 -5.83
N LYS A 199 -15.66 9.53 -4.88
CA LYS A 199 -16.98 9.08 -4.43
C LYS A 199 -17.50 9.84 -3.20
N LEU A 200 -16.72 10.80 -2.71
CA LEU A 200 -16.94 11.51 -1.44
C LEU A 200 -17.01 10.57 -0.23
N LEU A 201 -16.30 9.44 -0.28
CA LEU A 201 -16.23 8.47 0.82
C LEU A 201 -14.94 8.70 1.62
N LYS A 202 -15.03 9.32 2.79
CA LYS A 202 -13.88 9.61 3.66
C LYS A 202 -13.29 8.36 4.31
N GLY A 203 -14.14 7.42 4.70
CA GLY A 203 -13.70 6.25 5.45
C GLY A 203 -14.74 5.14 5.55
N ILE A 204 -14.29 4.00 6.06
CA ILE A 204 -15.09 2.81 6.31
C ILE A 204 -14.68 2.25 7.67
N LEU A 205 -15.64 2.04 8.56
CA LEU A 205 -15.47 1.26 9.79
C LEU A 205 -16.21 -0.05 9.66
N VAL A 206 -15.54 -1.15 9.97
CA VAL A 206 -16.10 -2.50 10.02
C VAL A 206 -15.85 -3.12 11.39
N TRP A 207 -16.87 -3.79 11.93
CA TRP A 207 -16.76 -4.53 13.18
C TRP A 207 -17.86 -5.59 13.28
N GLY A 208 -17.62 -6.66 14.04
CA GLY A 208 -18.71 -7.57 14.41
C GLY A 208 -18.26 -8.82 15.15
N THR A 209 -19.20 -9.75 15.28
CA THR A 209 -19.11 -10.90 16.16
C THR A 209 -19.16 -12.25 15.43
N ARG A 210 -19.36 -12.28 14.10
CA ARG A 210 -19.44 -13.51 13.27
C ARG A 210 -18.34 -14.51 13.63
N ASP A 211 -18.70 -15.75 13.91
CA ASP A 211 -17.73 -16.80 14.27
C ASP A 211 -17.15 -17.43 13.00
N LEU A 212 -16.03 -16.88 12.52
CA LEU A 212 -15.38 -17.32 11.28
C LEU A 212 -14.92 -18.78 11.35
N TYR A 213 -14.62 -19.30 12.55
CA TYR A 213 -14.17 -20.67 12.71
C TYR A 213 -15.30 -21.68 12.51
N ARG A 214 -16.57 -21.26 12.64
CA ARG A 214 -17.72 -22.10 12.31
C ARG A 214 -17.80 -22.47 10.84
N GLU A 215 -17.22 -21.65 9.96
CA GLU A 215 -17.23 -21.84 8.51
C GLU A 215 -16.23 -22.88 8.02
N VAL A 216 -15.27 -23.26 8.87
CA VAL A 216 -14.30 -24.31 8.58
C VAL A 216 -15.01 -25.66 8.57
N VAL A 217 -15.03 -26.31 7.38
CA VAL A 217 -15.72 -27.59 7.16
C VAL A 217 -15.08 -28.71 7.97
N ASP A 218 -13.77 -28.92 7.81
CA ASP A 218 -13.00 -29.91 8.56
C ASP A 218 -12.00 -29.20 9.48
N ARG A 219 -12.46 -28.91 10.70
CA ARG A 219 -11.69 -28.17 11.71
C ARG A 219 -10.45 -28.93 12.17
N ALA A 220 -10.55 -30.24 12.34
CA ALA A 220 -9.44 -31.06 12.80
C ALA A 220 -8.30 -31.06 11.76
N LYS A 221 -8.63 -31.29 10.49
CA LYS A 221 -7.67 -31.23 9.39
C LYS A 221 -7.11 -29.82 9.20
N PHE A 222 -7.96 -28.79 9.26
CA PHE A 222 -7.53 -27.40 9.15
C PHE A 222 -6.49 -27.05 10.22
N MET A 223 -6.78 -27.35 11.49
CA MET A 223 -5.85 -27.06 12.59
C MET A 223 -4.54 -27.82 12.45
N LYS A 224 -4.59 -29.10 12.06
CA LYS A 224 -3.37 -29.88 11.80
C LYS A 224 -2.50 -29.21 10.75
N VAL A 225 -3.06 -28.90 9.57
CA VAL A 225 -2.33 -28.27 8.46
C VAL A 225 -1.82 -26.88 8.83
N ASN A 226 -2.66 -26.05 9.46
CA ASN A 226 -2.27 -24.71 9.90
C ASN A 226 -1.09 -24.78 10.89
N ASN A 227 -1.15 -25.67 11.88
CA ASN A 227 -0.08 -25.81 12.87
C ASN A 227 1.22 -26.34 12.25
N ASP A 228 1.14 -27.27 11.30
CA ASP A 228 2.32 -27.79 10.61
C ASP A 228 3.01 -26.70 9.77
N ILE A 229 2.24 -25.88 9.05
CA ILE A 229 2.74 -24.72 8.30
C ILE A 229 3.34 -23.69 9.26
N VAL A 230 2.68 -23.41 10.39
CA VAL A 230 3.17 -22.46 11.39
C VAL A 230 4.53 -22.85 11.95
N LYS A 231 4.69 -24.11 12.33
CA LYS A 231 5.97 -24.62 12.82
C LYS A 231 7.08 -24.44 11.79
N ARG A 232 6.81 -24.76 10.53
CA ARG A 232 7.79 -24.60 9.43
C ARG A 232 8.19 -23.15 9.21
N ILE A 233 7.23 -22.23 9.19
CA ILE A 233 7.49 -20.81 8.95
C ILE A 233 8.20 -20.18 10.14
N ALA A 234 7.80 -20.49 11.38
CA ALA A 234 8.36 -19.88 12.58
C ALA A 234 9.86 -20.17 12.77
N VAL A 235 10.35 -21.33 12.31
CA VAL A 235 11.77 -21.71 12.46
C VAL A 235 12.64 -21.26 11.28
N HIS A 236 12.05 -20.79 10.19
CA HIS A 236 12.77 -20.38 8.98
C HIS A 236 13.58 -19.10 9.21
N ASP A 237 14.81 -19.05 8.69
CA ASP A 237 15.71 -17.92 8.94
C ASP A 237 15.19 -16.61 8.34
N THR A 238 14.55 -16.64 7.16
CA THR A 238 13.84 -15.47 6.63
C THR A 238 12.81 -14.92 7.61
N THR A 239 12.06 -15.77 8.31
CA THR A 239 11.08 -15.31 9.31
C THR A 239 11.77 -14.63 10.48
N LYS A 240 12.87 -15.19 10.99
CA LYS A 240 13.65 -14.59 12.08
C LYS A 240 14.24 -13.24 11.66
N THR A 241 14.76 -13.15 10.43
CA THR A 241 15.30 -11.92 9.86
C THR A 241 14.21 -10.86 9.70
N LEU A 242 13.05 -11.21 9.12
CA LEU A 242 11.91 -10.31 9.00
C LEU A 242 11.38 -9.87 10.37
N HIS A 243 11.34 -10.76 11.36
CA HIS A 243 10.94 -10.40 12.72
C HIS A 243 11.92 -9.39 13.33
N LYS A 244 13.22 -9.61 13.15
CA LYS A 244 14.27 -8.78 13.74
C LYS A 244 14.42 -7.43 13.05
N TYR A 245 14.35 -7.39 11.72
CA TYR A 245 14.73 -6.23 10.90
C TYR A 245 13.66 -5.79 9.89
N GLY A 246 12.45 -6.35 9.97
CA GLY A 246 11.41 -6.06 9.00
C GLY A 246 11.86 -6.32 7.56
N THR A 247 11.21 -5.66 6.60
CA THR A 247 11.62 -5.73 5.20
C THR A 247 12.83 -4.86 4.93
N ASN A 248 13.06 -3.79 5.71
CA ASN A 248 14.13 -2.82 5.47
C ASN A 248 15.56 -3.38 5.67
N VAL A 249 15.69 -4.63 6.15
CA VAL A 249 16.92 -5.43 5.97
C VAL A 249 17.38 -5.54 4.50
N LEU A 250 16.44 -5.42 3.57
CA LEU A 250 16.70 -5.40 2.13
C LEU A 250 17.57 -4.23 1.71
N MET A 251 17.60 -3.13 2.47
CA MET A 251 18.43 -1.97 2.14
C MET A 251 19.89 -2.37 1.95
N ASN A 252 20.47 -3.05 2.94
CA ASN A 252 21.85 -3.53 2.87
C ASN A 252 22.03 -4.68 1.88
N ILE A 253 21.07 -5.60 1.78
CA ILE A 253 21.16 -6.77 0.89
C ILE A 253 21.18 -6.34 -0.58
N ILE A 254 20.23 -5.50 -0.99
CA ILE A 254 20.08 -5.05 -2.38
C ILE A 254 21.20 -4.08 -2.76
N GLN A 255 21.61 -3.21 -1.82
CA GLN A 255 22.81 -2.40 -1.95
C GLN A 255 24.07 -3.26 -2.16
N ALA A 256 24.25 -4.34 -1.40
CA ALA A 256 25.46 -5.17 -1.47
C ALA A 256 25.68 -5.82 -2.84
N VAL A 257 24.59 -6.12 -3.56
CA VAL A 257 24.63 -6.64 -4.94
C VAL A 257 24.59 -5.53 -6.00
N GLY A 258 24.58 -4.26 -5.60
CA GLY A 258 24.58 -3.10 -6.50
C GLY A 258 23.24 -2.83 -7.17
N GLY A 259 22.16 -3.46 -6.71
CA GLY A 259 20.83 -3.38 -7.30
C GLY A 259 19.91 -2.33 -6.69
N LEU A 260 20.43 -1.44 -5.83
CA LEU A 260 19.66 -0.39 -5.17
C LEU A 260 19.60 0.86 -6.08
N PRO A 261 18.45 1.19 -6.68
CA PRO A 261 18.34 2.38 -7.50
C PRO A 261 18.40 3.64 -6.63
N HIS A 262 19.02 4.69 -7.13
CA HIS A 262 19.16 5.97 -6.43
C HIS A 262 19.15 7.12 -7.45
N TYR A 263 18.75 8.32 -7.01
CA TYR A 263 18.61 9.51 -7.86
C TYR A 263 17.77 9.27 -9.14
N ASN A 264 16.49 8.91 -8.98
CA ASN A 264 15.57 8.54 -10.07
C ASN A 264 16.09 7.44 -11.01
N PHE A 265 16.69 6.37 -10.46
CA PHE A 265 17.36 5.30 -11.24
C PHE A 265 18.54 5.78 -12.13
N GLY A 266 18.96 7.05 -12.02
CA GLY A 266 20.15 7.56 -12.70
C GLY A 266 21.45 6.96 -12.12
N GLY A 267 21.47 6.69 -10.82
CA GLY A 267 22.57 6.00 -10.16
C GLY A 267 22.55 4.48 -10.36
N THR A 268 23.69 3.91 -10.74
CA THR A 268 23.92 2.45 -10.84
C THR A 268 24.95 1.98 -9.82
N GLY A 269 24.78 0.77 -9.28
CA GLY A 269 25.75 0.15 -8.38
C GLY A 269 25.58 0.59 -6.93
N LYS A 270 26.68 0.67 -6.18
CA LYS A 270 26.66 0.91 -4.74
C LYS A 270 26.67 2.40 -4.40
N LEU A 271 25.62 2.88 -3.73
CA LEU A 271 25.60 4.20 -3.07
C LEU A 271 26.52 4.22 -1.84
N LYS A 272 27.43 5.21 -1.71
CA LYS A 272 28.45 5.20 -0.65
C LYS A 272 27.89 5.31 0.78
N ASP A 273 26.82 6.07 0.97
CA ASP A 273 26.37 6.50 2.30
C ASP A 273 24.92 6.05 2.63
N VAL A 274 24.52 4.85 2.20
CA VAL A 274 23.14 4.35 2.44
C VAL A 274 22.94 3.65 3.79
N THR A 275 24.01 3.24 4.46
CA THR A 275 23.95 2.52 5.74
C THR A 275 23.04 3.18 6.78
N PRO A 276 23.01 4.52 6.95
CA PRO A 276 22.18 5.15 7.97
C PRO A 276 20.68 4.87 7.83
N VAL A 277 20.16 4.61 6.63
CA VAL A 277 18.74 4.29 6.41
C VAL A 277 18.45 2.79 6.44
N SER A 278 19.45 1.94 6.67
CA SER A 278 19.24 0.49 6.83
C SER A 278 18.61 0.15 8.18
N GLU A 279 17.86 -0.95 8.26
CA GLU A 279 17.21 -1.32 9.51
C GLU A 279 18.22 -1.67 10.61
N GLU A 280 19.36 -2.26 10.27
CA GLU A 280 20.41 -2.55 11.24
C GLU A 280 20.88 -1.27 11.93
N TYR A 281 21.13 -0.21 11.17
CA TYR A 281 21.48 1.09 11.75
C TYR A 281 20.34 1.67 12.58
N ILE A 282 19.12 1.68 12.04
CA ILE A 282 17.95 2.25 12.71
C ILE A 282 17.72 1.58 14.07
N LYS A 283 17.80 0.25 14.14
CA LYS A 283 17.55 -0.51 15.36
C LYS A 283 18.64 -0.30 16.42
N ASP A 284 19.88 -0.06 16.00
CA ASP A 284 21.00 0.21 16.90
C ASP A 284 20.96 1.64 17.48
N HIS A 285 20.35 2.60 16.78
CA HIS A 285 20.34 4.02 17.16
C HIS A 285 18.99 4.53 17.70
N TYR A 286 17.88 3.88 17.34
CA TYR A 286 16.52 4.33 17.69
C TYR A 286 15.73 3.24 18.43
N PRO A 287 15.02 3.60 19.51
CA PRO A 287 14.03 2.71 20.11
C PRO A 287 13.01 2.27 19.07
N THR A 288 12.92 0.97 18.85
CA THR A 288 12.13 0.38 17.77
C THR A 288 11.21 -0.70 18.32
N GLU A 289 9.91 -0.52 18.13
CA GLU A 289 8.93 -1.54 18.47
C GLU A 289 8.73 -2.52 17.32
N THR A 290 8.46 -3.78 17.67
CA THR A 290 8.20 -4.85 16.70
C THR A 290 6.77 -5.34 16.83
N HIS A 291 6.02 -5.30 15.73
CA HIS A 291 4.60 -5.66 15.68
C HIS A 291 4.26 -6.53 14.47
N GLY A 292 3.05 -7.10 14.46
CA GLY A 292 2.52 -7.89 13.34
C GLY A 292 1.22 -7.34 12.81
N CYS A 293 0.83 -7.81 11.63
CA CYS A 293 -0.59 -7.77 11.27
C CYS A 293 -1.36 -8.71 12.20
N PHE A 294 -2.68 -8.54 12.29
CA PHE A 294 -3.56 -9.41 13.09
C PHE A 294 -3.19 -10.91 12.97
N ASN A 295 -2.92 -11.53 14.12
CA ASN A 295 -2.51 -12.94 14.31
C ASN A 295 -1.23 -13.41 13.61
N CYS A 296 -0.50 -12.56 12.89
CA CYS A 296 0.68 -13.00 12.14
C CYS A 296 1.90 -13.23 13.06
N PRO A 297 2.45 -14.48 13.12
CA PRO A 297 3.57 -14.79 14.00
C PRO A 297 4.93 -14.27 13.48
N ILE A 298 5.00 -13.81 12.23
CA ILE A 298 6.24 -13.25 11.67
C ILE A 298 6.57 -11.91 12.34
N GLY A 299 5.57 -11.07 12.60
CA GLY A 299 5.78 -9.79 13.28
C GLY A 299 6.82 -8.89 12.61
N CYS A 300 6.73 -8.66 11.30
CA CYS A 300 7.77 -7.94 10.55
C CYS A 300 7.75 -6.41 10.68
N THR A 301 6.80 -5.83 11.41
CA THR A 301 6.62 -4.38 11.43
C THR A 301 7.59 -3.77 12.41
N GLN A 302 8.55 -3.00 11.90
CA GLN A 302 9.47 -2.20 12.72
C GLN A 302 8.95 -0.77 12.79
N MET A 303 8.99 -0.20 13.99
CA MET A 303 8.38 1.09 14.31
C MET A 303 9.35 1.91 15.17
N PRO A 304 10.34 2.57 14.55
CA PRO A 304 11.29 3.43 15.25
C PRO A 304 10.61 4.69 15.78
N THR A 305 11.19 5.26 16.84
CA THR A 305 10.70 6.50 17.47
C THR A 305 11.78 7.57 17.47
N ILE A 306 11.47 8.72 16.85
CA ILE A 306 12.31 9.93 16.87
C ILE A 306 11.80 10.86 17.96
N LYS A 307 12.60 11.04 19.03
CA LYS A 307 12.18 11.74 20.26
C LYS A 307 12.55 13.23 20.32
N SER A 308 13.46 13.68 19.47
CA SER A 308 14.03 15.04 19.52
C SER A 308 14.43 15.51 18.13
N GLY A 309 14.91 16.75 18.04
CA GLY A 309 15.38 17.31 16.77
C GLY A 309 14.26 17.84 15.86
N PRO A 310 14.63 18.33 14.66
CA PRO A 310 13.70 18.92 13.70
C PRO A 310 12.70 17.90 13.14
N PHE A 311 13.08 16.62 13.09
CA PHE A 311 12.28 15.53 12.52
C PHE A 311 11.49 14.73 13.56
N LYS A 312 11.40 15.23 14.81
CA LYS A 312 10.63 14.56 15.86
C LYS A 312 9.19 14.25 15.43
N ILE A 313 8.72 13.08 15.85
CA ILE A 313 7.34 12.63 15.61
C ILE A 313 6.57 12.71 16.93
N SER A 314 5.35 13.21 16.88
CA SER A 314 4.51 13.38 18.07
C SER A 314 4.33 12.05 18.78
N THR A 315 4.54 12.02 20.10
CA THR A 315 4.32 10.82 20.92
C THR A 315 2.86 10.38 20.98
N THR A 316 1.92 11.25 20.56
CA THR A 316 0.49 10.95 20.48
C THR A 316 0.06 10.46 19.09
N GLU A 317 0.89 10.66 18.07
CA GLU A 317 0.73 10.14 16.72
C GLU A 317 1.64 8.93 16.58
N LYS A 318 1.08 7.75 16.88
CA LYS A 318 1.85 6.50 16.99
C LYS A 318 2.69 6.26 15.73
N TYR A 319 3.90 5.76 16.02
CA TYR A 319 4.96 5.19 15.21
C TYR A 319 4.78 5.04 13.70
N VAL A 320 5.85 5.33 12.95
CA VAL A 320 5.94 5.09 11.50
C VAL A 320 6.41 3.68 11.26
N LYS A 321 5.62 2.91 10.52
CA LYS A 321 6.03 1.60 10.06
C LYS A 321 7.10 1.73 8.97
N GLN A 322 8.30 1.21 9.25
CA GLN A 322 9.36 1.08 8.26
C GLN A 322 9.11 -0.11 7.34
N GLU A 323 9.18 0.16 6.04
CA GLU A 323 9.19 -0.85 4.99
C GLU A 323 10.27 -0.46 3.98
N TYR A 324 10.99 -1.45 3.47
CA TYR A 324 12.09 -1.25 2.53
C TYR A 324 11.76 -0.27 1.38
N GLU A 325 10.61 -0.46 0.74
CA GLU A 325 10.19 0.37 -0.39
C GLU A 325 9.93 1.83 0.01
N ASN A 326 9.43 2.06 1.22
CA ASN A 326 9.16 3.40 1.71
C ASN A 326 10.47 4.14 1.95
N THR A 327 11.37 3.49 2.70
CA THR A 327 12.72 3.96 3.03
C THR A 327 13.54 4.21 1.76
N TRP A 328 13.45 3.32 0.77
CA TRP A 328 14.11 3.53 -0.52
C TRP A 328 13.54 4.74 -1.27
N ALA A 329 12.21 4.77 -1.47
CA ALA A 329 11.57 5.73 -2.37
C ALA A 329 11.70 7.16 -1.85
N LEU A 330 11.60 7.35 -0.54
CA LEU A 330 11.69 8.65 0.12
C LEU A 330 13.09 8.94 0.69
N GLY A 331 14.01 7.99 0.59
CA GLY A 331 15.41 8.11 0.94
C GLY A 331 16.33 8.12 -0.30
N PRO A 332 17.09 7.04 -0.57
CA PRO A 332 18.07 6.96 -1.66
C PRO A 332 17.56 7.38 -3.05
N ASN A 333 16.30 7.11 -3.39
CA ASN A 333 15.75 7.48 -4.70
C ASN A 333 15.70 9.01 -4.92
N VAL A 334 15.49 9.77 -3.85
CA VAL A 334 15.51 11.25 -3.83
C VAL A 334 16.82 11.79 -3.25
N GLY A 335 17.83 10.94 -3.04
CA GLY A 335 19.14 11.33 -2.52
C GLY A 335 19.18 11.62 -1.02
N LEU A 336 18.13 11.29 -0.28
CA LEU A 336 18.05 11.52 1.16
C LEU A 336 18.61 10.29 1.90
N THR A 337 19.62 10.50 2.74
CA THR A 337 20.25 9.44 3.54
C THR A 337 20.25 9.73 5.04
N ASP A 338 19.58 10.80 5.47
CA ASP A 338 19.32 11.07 6.89
C ASP A 338 18.11 10.21 7.34
N PRO A 339 18.29 9.30 8.32
CA PRO A 339 17.23 8.39 8.72
C PRO A 339 16.06 9.10 9.40
N GLU A 340 16.29 10.19 10.13
CA GLU A 340 15.21 10.90 10.81
C GLU A 340 14.33 11.63 9.80
N ALA A 341 14.95 12.27 8.81
CA ALA A 341 14.25 12.92 7.72
C ALA A 341 13.44 11.94 6.87
N ASP A 342 14.00 10.77 6.53
CA ASP A 342 13.29 9.73 5.79
C ASP A 342 12.06 9.22 6.57
N ILE A 343 12.25 8.82 7.84
CA ILE A 343 11.15 8.36 8.69
C ILE A 343 10.07 9.45 8.83
N LYS A 344 10.46 10.74 8.92
CA LYS A 344 9.53 11.87 8.97
C LYS A 344 8.74 12.03 7.67
N LEU A 345 9.39 11.92 6.52
CA LEU A 345 8.75 12.02 5.21
C LEU A 345 7.78 10.84 4.98
N GLN A 346 8.14 9.63 5.44
CA GLN A 346 7.24 8.48 5.46
C GLN A 346 6.01 8.72 6.32
N LYS A 347 6.17 9.29 7.53
CA LYS A 347 5.02 9.67 8.39
C LYS A 347 4.10 10.62 7.65
N LEU A 348 4.68 11.62 7.02
CA LEU A 348 3.95 12.65 6.31
C LEU A 348 3.15 12.07 5.13
N ALA A 349 3.77 11.20 4.33
CA ALA A 349 3.11 10.49 3.25
C ALA A 349 1.90 9.67 3.76
N ASN A 350 2.07 8.95 4.87
CA ASN A 350 0.99 8.17 5.48
C ASN A 350 -0.17 9.06 5.97
N GLU A 351 0.13 10.16 6.66
CA GLU A 351 -0.88 11.09 7.18
C GLU A 351 -1.63 11.83 6.07
N LEU A 352 -0.94 12.21 5.00
CA LEU A 352 -1.54 12.82 3.82
C LEU A 352 -2.30 11.81 2.94
N GLY A 353 -2.01 10.51 3.08
CA GLY A 353 -2.69 9.42 2.37
C GLY A 353 -2.12 9.14 0.98
N MET A 354 -0.79 9.16 0.82
CA MET A 354 -0.10 8.95 -0.46
C MET A 354 0.68 7.63 -0.51
N ASP A 355 0.78 7.05 -1.70
CA ASP A 355 1.71 5.95 -2.00
C ASP A 355 3.16 6.46 -1.92
N THR A 356 3.94 5.94 -0.96
CA THR A 356 5.35 6.31 -0.73
C THR A 356 6.22 6.05 -1.97
N ILE A 357 6.02 4.93 -2.67
CA ILE A 357 6.79 4.59 -3.87
C ILE A 357 6.56 5.64 -4.96
N SER A 358 5.29 5.88 -5.28
CA SER A 358 4.95 6.84 -6.34
C SER A 358 5.22 8.29 -5.93
N LEU A 359 5.12 8.63 -4.65
CA LEU A 359 5.55 9.94 -4.12
C LEU A 359 7.05 10.13 -4.32
N GLY A 360 7.87 9.16 -3.90
CA GLY A 360 9.32 9.19 -4.08
C GLY A 360 9.72 9.32 -5.53
N ASN A 361 9.14 8.51 -6.43
CA ASN A 361 9.41 8.62 -7.88
C ASN A 361 8.98 9.98 -8.45
N THR A 362 7.86 10.54 -7.99
CA THR A 362 7.39 11.87 -8.44
C THR A 362 8.31 12.98 -7.96
N LEU A 363 8.78 12.92 -6.71
CA LEU A 363 9.74 13.88 -6.16
C LEU A 363 11.09 13.78 -6.87
N ALA A 364 11.58 12.55 -7.13
CA ALA A 364 12.82 12.31 -7.87
C ALA A 364 12.74 12.87 -9.30
N MET A 365 11.60 12.67 -9.98
CA MET A 365 11.31 13.26 -11.29
C MET A 365 11.31 14.80 -11.22
N ALA A 366 10.71 15.39 -10.19
CA ALA A 366 10.70 16.85 -10.03
C ALA A 366 12.12 17.42 -9.87
N ILE A 367 12.98 16.74 -9.11
CA ILE A 367 14.40 17.12 -8.96
C ILE A 367 15.12 17.02 -10.32
N GLU A 368 14.95 15.93 -11.07
CA GLU A 368 15.57 15.82 -12.39
C GLU A 368 15.10 16.91 -13.37
N LEU A 369 13.80 17.20 -13.41
CA LEU A 369 13.26 18.26 -14.25
C LEU A 369 13.80 19.64 -13.85
N ALA A 370 14.00 19.90 -12.56
CA ALA A 370 14.61 21.13 -12.07
C ALA A 370 16.09 21.24 -12.49
N LYS A 371 16.87 20.17 -12.30
CA LYS A 371 18.29 20.11 -12.72
C LYS A 371 18.46 20.23 -14.24
N ASN A 372 17.47 19.82 -15.02
CA ASN A 372 17.43 20.00 -16.47
C ASN A 372 16.83 21.35 -16.92
N GLY A 373 16.52 22.26 -15.99
CA GLY A 373 15.98 23.60 -16.29
C GLY A 373 14.57 23.57 -16.89
N LYS A 374 13.83 22.46 -16.75
CA LYS A 374 12.46 22.32 -17.26
C LYS A 374 11.41 22.74 -16.24
N LEU A 375 11.72 22.58 -14.96
CA LEU A 375 10.81 22.91 -13.86
C LEU A 375 11.49 23.94 -12.97
N ASN A 376 10.89 25.12 -12.80
CA ASN A 376 11.45 26.17 -11.95
C ASN A 376 11.13 25.87 -10.47
N LEU A 377 11.95 25.01 -9.86
CA LEU A 377 11.92 24.69 -8.44
C LEU A 377 13.33 24.77 -7.88
N ASP A 378 13.46 25.43 -6.73
CA ASP A 378 14.69 25.42 -5.94
C ASP A 378 14.69 24.16 -5.07
N ILE A 379 15.28 23.09 -5.60
CA ILE A 379 15.39 21.79 -4.95
C ILE A 379 16.64 21.07 -5.45
N ASP A 380 17.32 20.38 -4.54
CA ASP A 380 18.39 19.44 -4.87
C ASP A 380 18.13 18.07 -4.24
N TRP A 381 18.91 17.09 -4.65
CA TRP A 381 18.89 15.77 -4.06
C TRP A 381 19.18 15.82 -2.56
N GLY A 382 18.38 15.12 -1.76
CA GLY A 382 18.53 15.05 -0.31
C GLY A 382 18.05 16.28 0.47
N ASP A 383 17.42 17.27 -0.18
CA ASP A 383 16.82 18.41 0.53
C ASP A 383 15.53 18.02 1.25
N ALA A 384 15.67 17.56 2.50
CA ALA A 384 14.56 17.10 3.33
C ALA A 384 13.44 18.15 3.47
N GLY A 385 13.79 19.43 3.63
CA GLY A 385 12.82 20.51 3.84
C GLY A 385 11.98 20.76 2.58
N ALA A 386 12.63 20.81 1.42
CA ALA A 386 11.94 20.94 0.13
C ALA A 386 11.07 19.71 -0.18
N LEU A 387 11.56 18.51 0.10
CA LEU A 387 10.82 17.26 -0.11
C LEU A 387 9.54 17.19 0.76
N GLU A 388 9.64 17.52 2.06
CA GLU A 388 8.49 17.62 2.96
C GLU A 388 7.49 18.68 2.47
N TYR A 389 7.99 19.86 2.07
CA TYR A 389 7.14 20.93 1.56
C TYR A 389 6.39 20.49 0.29
N LEU A 390 7.07 19.87 -0.67
CA LEU A 390 6.43 19.37 -1.89
C LEU A 390 5.40 18.28 -1.61
N ALA A 391 5.63 17.40 -0.63
CA ALA A 391 4.63 16.40 -0.24
C ALA A 391 3.30 17.04 0.19
N TYR A 392 3.34 18.16 0.94
CA TYR A 392 2.14 18.95 1.24
C TYR A 392 1.51 19.54 -0.02
N LYS A 393 2.32 20.20 -0.86
CA LYS A 393 1.82 20.83 -2.09
C LYS A 393 1.12 19.81 -2.99
N ILE A 394 1.67 18.60 -3.11
CA ILE A 394 1.05 17.48 -3.84
C ILE A 394 -0.30 17.10 -3.24
N ALA A 395 -0.35 16.82 -1.94
CA ALA A 395 -1.56 16.34 -1.28
C ALA A 395 -2.73 17.35 -1.35
N TYR A 396 -2.43 18.64 -1.42
CA TYR A 396 -3.41 19.72 -1.54
C TYR A 396 -3.55 20.28 -2.96
N ARG A 397 -2.84 19.73 -3.96
CA ARG A 397 -2.77 20.26 -5.34
C ARG A 397 -2.51 21.77 -5.38
N ASP A 398 -1.58 22.24 -4.56
CA ASP A 398 -1.30 23.66 -4.40
C ASP A 398 -0.11 24.07 -5.28
N GLY A 399 -0.34 25.00 -6.21
CA GLY A 399 0.67 25.51 -7.14
C GLY A 399 1.30 24.39 -7.96
N VAL A 400 2.63 24.27 -7.90
CA VAL A 400 3.37 23.19 -8.57
C VAL A 400 2.88 21.79 -8.15
N GLY A 401 2.33 21.67 -6.95
CA GLY A 401 1.80 20.42 -6.43
C GLY A 401 0.66 19.84 -7.27
N ASP A 402 -0.09 20.66 -8.01
CA ASP A 402 -1.11 20.16 -8.94
C ASP A 402 -0.49 19.33 -10.08
N ASP A 403 0.66 19.77 -10.60
CA ASP A 403 1.39 19.04 -11.64
C ASP A 403 1.99 17.74 -11.09
N LEU A 404 2.60 17.80 -9.91
CA LEU A 404 3.22 16.63 -9.28
C LEU A 404 2.15 15.61 -8.86
N ALA A 405 0.94 16.05 -8.49
CA ALA A 405 -0.17 15.16 -8.14
C ALA A 405 -0.63 14.23 -9.28
N GLU A 406 -0.19 14.48 -10.51
CA GLU A 406 -0.47 13.64 -11.68
C GLU A 406 0.46 12.41 -11.81
N GLY A 407 1.50 12.34 -10.98
CA GLY A 407 2.51 11.28 -10.96
C GLY A 407 3.67 11.49 -11.94
N ASP A 408 4.78 10.83 -11.65
CA ASP A 408 6.05 10.86 -12.38
C ASP A 408 5.95 10.80 -13.91
N TYR A 409 5.16 9.88 -14.48
CA TYR A 409 5.02 9.75 -15.93
C TYR A 409 4.39 10.99 -16.58
N ARG A 410 3.27 11.46 -16.04
CA ARG A 410 2.56 12.62 -16.60
C ARG A 410 3.36 13.90 -16.38
N LEU A 411 4.04 14.01 -15.26
CA LEU A 411 4.95 15.11 -14.97
C LEU A 411 6.08 15.14 -16.01
N ALA A 412 6.77 14.02 -16.25
CA ALA A 412 7.84 13.91 -17.25
C ALA A 412 7.36 14.29 -18.66
N VAL A 413 6.18 13.79 -19.06
CA VAL A 413 5.58 14.11 -20.37
C VAL A 413 5.22 15.59 -20.47
N LYS A 414 4.57 16.17 -19.45
CA LYS A 414 4.16 17.58 -19.43
C LYS A 414 5.35 18.52 -19.64
N TYR A 415 6.48 18.21 -19.02
CA TYR A 415 7.70 19.01 -19.09
C TYR A 415 8.65 18.60 -20.23
N GLY A 416 8.18 17.74 -21.15
CA GLY A 416 8.90 17.40 -22.39
C GLY A 416 10.12 16.51 -22.19
N MET A 417 10.14 15.71 -21.11
CA MET A 417 11.23 14.78 -20.80
C MET A 417 10.74 13.34 -20.49
N PRO A 418 9.90 12.72 -21.34
CA PRO A 418 9.37 11.38 -21.09
C PRO A 418 10.46 10.30 -20.93
N GLN A 419 11.66 10.51 -21.48
CA GLN A 419 12.80 9.60 -21.36
C GLN A 419 13.37 9.48 -19.93
N LEU A 420 13.02 10.38 -19.01
CA LEU A 420 13.42 10.29 -17.60
C LEU A 420 12.53 9.33 -16.79
N PHE A 421 11.38 8.92 -17.35
CA PHE A 421 10.44 8.07 -16.62
C PHE A 421 10.93 6.63 -16.54
N SER A 422 11.21 6.18 -15.31
CA SER A 422 11.51 4.79 -14.99
C SER A 422 10.26 4.07 -14.52
N GLY A 423 9.54 3.42 -15.44
CA GLY A 423 8.31 2.70 -15.09
C GLY A 423 7.63 2.00 -16.26
N SER A 424 6.45 1.43 -15.98
CA SER A 424 5.61 0.80 -17.01
C SER A 424 4.13 1.13 -16.79
N ARG A 425 3.39 1.28 -17.90
CA ARG A 425 1.95 1.65 -17.91
C ARG A 425 1.64 2.93 -17.10
N GLY A 426 2.59 3.86 -17.04
CA GLY A 426 2.44 5.12 -16.31
C GLY A 426 2.56 5.01 -14.79
N GLN A 427 3.03 3.88 -14.26
CA GLN A 427 3.40 3.71 -12.85
C GLN A 427 4.90 3.47 -12.73
N GLY A 428 5.58 4.28 -11.92
CA GLY A 428 7.01 4.18 -11.66
C GLY A 428 7.42 2.85 -11.02
N LEU A 429 8.69 2.46 -11.22
CA LEU A 429 9.27 1.24 -10.68
C LEU A 429 9.38 1.26 -9.14
N ALA A 430 9.63 0.07 -8.58
CA ALA A 430 9.94 -0.14 -7.17
C ALA A 430 11.46 -0.27 -6.95
N ALA A 431 11.90 -0.51 -5.70
CA ALA A 431 13.28 -0.40 -5.21
C ALA A 431 14.33 -1.38 -5.79
N TYR A 432 14.13 -1.92 -6.98
CA TYR A 432 15.03 -2.91 -7.59
C TYR A 432 15.42 -2.47 -8.99
N ASP A 433 16.72 -2.29 -9.20
CA ASP A 433 17.28 -1.89 -10.48
C ASP A 433 17.22 -3.05 -11.50
N PRO A 434 16.41 -2.94 -12.57
CA PRO A 434 16.28 -4.02 -13.56
C PRO A 434 17.56 -4.26 -14.36
N ARG A 435 18.57 -3.36 -14.31
CA ARG A 435 19.89 -3.59 -14.90
C ARG A 435 20.71 -4.63 -14.13
N VAL A 436 20.40 -4.82 -12.84
CA VAL A 436 21.01 -5.83 -11.97
C VAL A 436 20.13 -7.06 -11.85
N PHE A 437 18.80 -6.90 -11.90
CA PHE A 437 17.81 -7.99 -11.78
C PHE A 437 17.00 -8.14 -13.08
N LYS A 438 17.47 -8.96 -14.03
CA LYS A 438 16.80 -9.13 -15.33
C LYS A 438 15.41 -9.74 -15.20
N GLY A 439 15.18 -10.58 -14.18
CA GLY A 439 13.86 -11.07 -13.82
C GLY A 439 12.88 -9.93 -13.55
N PHE A 440 13.33 -8.87 -12.88
CA PHE A 440 12.50 -7.68 -12.66
C PHE A 440 12.24 -6.88 -13.92
N ALA A 441 13.17 -6.84 -14.89
CA ALA A 441 12.89 -6.20 -16.18
C ALA A 441 11.64 -6.82 -16.83
N LEU A 442 11.55 -8.15 -16.84
CA LEU A 442 10.37 -8.87 -17.34
C LEU A 442 9.14 -8.69 -16.45
N ALA A 443 9.31 -8.80 -15.13
CA ALA A 443 8.22 -8.64 -14.17
C ALA A 443 7.56 -7.26 -14.29
N TYR A 444 8.36 -6.18 -14.30
CA TYR A 444 7.87 -4.82 -14.45
C TYR A 444 7.21 -4.58 -15.81
N TYR A 445 7.75 -5.16 -16.88
CA TYR A 445 7.16 -5.02 -18.22
C TYR A 445 5.83 -5.75 -18.36
N THR A 446 5.68 -6.93 -17.74
CA THR A 446 4.48 -7.77 -17.84
C THR A 446 3.45 -7.50 -16.73
N ALA A 447 3.81 -6.75 -15.69
CA ALA A 447 2.92 -6.40 -14.59
C ALA A 447 1.60 -5.76 -15.05
N ASN A 448 0.50 -6.37 -14.66
CA ASN A 448 -0.85 -5.99 -15.11
C ASN A 448 -1.30 -4.60 -14.63
N ARG A 449 -0.70 -4.07 -13.56
CA ARG A 449 -1.03 -2.76 -12.97
C ARG A 449 0.06 -1.69 -13.14
N GLY A 450 1.06 -1.95 -13.97
CA GLY A 450 2.25 -1.10 -14.13
C GLY A 450 3.41 -1.52 -13.23
N GLY A 451 4.51 -0.77 -13.25
CA GLY A 451 5.79 -1.17 -12.65
C GLY A 451 5.65 -1.48 -11.16
N ASP A 452 5.58 -2.76 -10.78
CA ASP A 452 5.35 -3.21 -9.40
C ASP A 452 6.01 -4.57 -9.15
N HIS A 453 6.79 -4.66 -8.07
CA HIS A 453 7.60 -5.84 -7.74
C HIS A 453 6.77 -7.00 -7.18
N LEU A 454 5.52 -6.76 -6.75
CA LEU A 454 4.66 -7.79 -6.17
C LEU A 454 3.86 -8.58 -7.22
N GLU A 455 3.94 -8.22 -8.50
CA GLU A 455 3.38 -9.06 -9.57
C GLU A 455 4.23 -10.30 -9.83
N ALA A 456 5.55 -10.16 -9.73
CA ALA A 456 6.49 -11.27 -9.70
C ALA A 456 7.76 -10.81 -8.94
N TYR A 457 7.99 -11.39 -7.78
CA TYR A 457 9.06 -10.98 -6.88
C TYR A 457 10.31 -11.82 -7.11
N THR A 458 11.03 -11.51 -8.18
CA THR A 458 12.18 -12.30 -8.66
C THR A 458 13.40 -12.38 -7.71
N PRO A 459 13.62 -11.47 -6.73
CA PRO A 459 14.68 -11.62 -5.74
C PRO A 459 14.61 -12.90 -4.92
N THR A 460 13.46 -13.57 -4.83
CA THR A 460 13.43 -14.90 -4.21
C THR A 460 14.37 -15.86 -4.92
N TRP A 461 14.43 -15.86 -6.24
CA TRP A 461 15.40 -16.66 -7.01
C TRP A 461 16.75 -15.96 -7.15
N GLU A 462 16.73 -14.69 -7.58
CA GLU A 462 17.90 -13.93 -7.99
C GLU A 462 18.82 -13.53 -6.83
N VAL A 463 18.27 -13.38 -5.62
CA VAL A 463 19.01 -12.96 -4.43
C VAL A 463 19.01 -14.08 -3.39
N PHE A 464 17.84 -14.56 -3.00
CA PHE A 464 17.67 -15.44 -1.84
C PHE A 464 17.83 -16.94 -2.13
N GLY A 465 17.72 -17.36 -3.39
CA GLY A 465 17.80 -18.77 -3.77
C GLY A 465 16.63 -19.62 -3.28
N VAL A 466 15.40 -19.09 -3.33
CA VAL A 466 14.16 -19.75 -2.91
C VAL A 466 13.15 -19.77 -4.07
N PRO A 467 12.73 -20.96 -4.54
CA PRO A 467 13.19 -22.30 -4.16
C PRO A 467 14.62 -22.64 -4.61
N GLU A 468 15.17 -21.95 -5.61
CA GLU A 468 16.50 -22.20 -6.17
C GLU A 468 17.20 -20.88 -6.54
N LYS A 469 18.54 -20.90 -6.56
CA LYS A 469 19.37 -19.73 -6.87
C LYS A 469 19.55 -19.61 -8.38
N VAL A 470 19.20 -18.46 -8.93
CA VAL A 470 19.40 -18.13 -10.34
C VAL A 470 20.35 -16.94 -10.45
N ASP A 471 21.25 -16.97 -11.43
CA ASP A 471 22.09 -15.81 -11.76
C ASP A 471 21.22 -14.71 -12.41
N PRO A 472 21.09 -13.52 -11.78
CA PRO A 472 20.25 -12.45 -12.31
C PRO A 472 20.75 -11.82 -13.61
N LEU A 473 22.01 -12.09 -14.00
CA LEU A 473 22.61 -11.55 -15.22
C LEU A 473 22.66 -12.57 -16.36
N CYS A 474 22.34 -13.84 -16.11
CA CYS A 474 22.44 -14.85 -17.15
C CYS A 474 21.36 -14.67 -18.23
N GLU A 475 21.78 -14.78 -19.50
CA GLU A 475 20.91 -14.66 -20.69
C GLU A 475 20.74 -15.98 -21.44
N THR A 476 21.34 -17.07 -20.95
CA THR A 476 21.34 -18.36 -21.64
C THR A 476 20.72 -19.47 -20.78
N PRO A 477 20.16 -20.54 -21.39
CA PRO A 477 19.55 -21.64 -20.65
C PRO A 477 20.50 -22.43 -19.76
N GLU A 478 21.82 -22.39 -20.01
CA GLU A 478 22.81 -23.20 -19.28
C GLU A 478 23.04 -22.78 -17.82
N CYS A 479 22.43 -21.68 -17.36
CA CYS A 479 22.56 -21.19 -15.97
C CYS A 479 21.49 -21.71 -15.00
N ILE A 480 20.58 -22.58 -15.46
CA ILE A 480 19.47 -23.13 -14.65
C ILE A 480 19.79 -24.57 -14.15
N GLU A 481 21.03 -25.03 -14.25
CA GLU A 481 21.43 -26.38 -13.78
C GLU A 481 21.56 -26.52 -12.26
#